data_AF-A0AAQ3S430-F1
#
_entry.id   AF-A0AAQ3S430-F1
#
_cell.length_a   1.000
_cell.length_b   1.000
_cell.length_c   1.000
_cell.angle_alpha   90.00
_cell.angle_beta   90.00
_cell.angle_gamma   90.00
#
_symmetry.space_group_name_H-M   'P 1'
#
loop_
_entity.id
_entity.type
_entity.pdbx_description
1 polymer ?
#
loop_
_entity_poly.entity_id
_entity_poly.type
_entity_poly.pdbx_seq_one_letter_code
_entity_poly.pdbx_strand_id
1 'polypeptide(L)'
;EKVAAVVPFHNVKVYHLNKLSNEDCWLVFASHALPLSEDSENRETLEKVGKEIVKKCNGLPLAAQSLGGMLRRKHKIEDWNDVLESDIWELPESQCKVIPALRISYNYLPPQLKRCFVYCSLYPKDY
;
A
#
# COMPACT_ATOMS: atom_id res chain seq x y z
N GLU A 1 -9.99 30.57 45.41
CA GLU A 1 -9.65 29.31 44.72
C GLU A 1 -9.09 29.65 43.35
N LYS A 2 -7.94 29.05 42.99
CA LYS A 2 -7.09 29.49 41.87
C LYS A 2 -7.70 29.13 40.51
N VAL A 3 -7.88 30.15 39.68
CA VAL A 3 -8.26 30.05 38.27
C VAL A 3 -7.19 29.27 37.51
N ALA A 4 -7.57 28.17 36.86
CA ALA A 4 -6.72 27.48 35.90
C ALA A 4 -6.49 28.42 34.71
N ALA A 5 -5.25 28.87 34.54
CA ALA A 5 -4.84 29.65 33.39
C ALA A 5 -5.10 28.82 32.12
N VAL A 6 -5.93 29.36 31.23
CA VAL A 6 -6.07 28.88 29.86
C VAL A 6 -4.69 28.99 29.22
N VAL A 7 -4.02 27.85 29.03
CA VAL A 7 -2.76 27.79 28.28
C VAL A 7 -3.08 28.31 26.88
N PRO A 8 -2.40 29.36 26.38
CA PRO A 8 -2.61 29.80 25.01
C PRO A 8 -2.23 28.62 24.11
N PHE A 9 -3.21 28.09 23.38
CA PHE A 9 -2.96 27.19 22.27
C PHE A 9 -1.93 27.88 21.38
N HIS A 10 -0.69 27.39 21.40
CA HIS A 10 0.30 27.82 20.44
C HIS A 10 -0.32 27.59 19.06
N ASN A 11 -0.24 28.59 18.17
CA ASN A 11 -0.70 28.46 16.79
C ASN A 11 -0.08 27.20 16.15
N VAL A 12 -0.83 26.10 16.15
CA VAL A 12 -0.39 24.85 15.53
C VAL A 12 -0.48 25.05 14.03
N LYS A 13 0.68 25.23 13.38
CA LYS A 13 0.74 25.21 11.91
C LYS A 13 0.48 23.79 11.45
N VAL A 14 -0.70 23.57 10.86
CA VAL A 14 -1.05 22.30 10.23
C VAL A 14 -0.31 22.20 8.90
N TYR A 15 0.49 21.15 8.73
CA TYR A 15 1.15 20.83 7.47
C TYR A 15 0.39 19.68 6.80
N HIS A 16 -0.30 19.98 5.71
CA HIS A 16 -0.98 18.97 4.91
C HIS A 16 0.03 18.21 4.06
N LEU A 17 0.13 16.89 4.26
CA LEU A 17 1.00 16.04 3.47
C LEU A 17 0.38 15.81 2.08
N ASN A 18 1.19 16.03 1.04
CA ASN A 18 0.80 15.76 -0.33
C ASN A 18 0.99 14.26 -0.67
N LYS A 19 0.26 13.79 -1.68
CA LYS A 19 0.52 12.48 -2.29
C LYS A 19 1.91 12.45 -2.93
N LEU A 20 2.50 11.26 -3.00
CA LEU A 20 3.77 11.07 -3.71
C LEU A 20 3.57 11.19 -5.22
N SER A 21 4.63 11.59 -5.91
CA SER A 21 4.74 11.42 -7.37
C SER A 21 4.70 9.93 -7.74
N ASN A 22 4.39 9.59 -8.99
CA ASN A 22 4.42 8.19 -9.42
C ASN A 22 5.83 7.62 -9.35
N GLU A 23 6.84 8.46 -9.59
CA GLU A 23 8.26 8.13 -9.54
C GLU A 23 8.70 7.80 -8.11
N ASP A 24 8.34 8.62 -7.12
CA ASP A 24 8.64 8.35 -5.72
C ASP A 24 7.87 7.12 -5.21
N CYS A 25 6.62 6.97 -5.64
CA CYS A 25 5.80 5.81 -5.30
C CYS A 25 6.37 4.53 -5.92
N TRP A 26 6.96 4.61 -7.11
CA TRP A 26 7.70 3.53 -7.75
C TRP A 26 8.94 3.13 -6.94
N LEU A 27 9.70 4.09 -6.41
CA LEU A 27 10.85 3.80 -5.54
C LEU A 27 10.42 3.04 -4.27
N VAL A 28 9.32 3.46 -3.64
CA VAL A 28 8.75 2.76 -2.48
C VAL A 28 8.34 1.33 -2.86
N PHE A 29 7.64 1.16 -3.98
CA PHE A 29 7.22 -0.16 -4.45
C PHE A 29 8.43 -1.06 -4.76
N ALA A 30 9.38 -0.58 -5.56
CA ALA A 30 10.54 -1.34 -6.03
C ALA A 30 11.43 -1.78 -4.86
N SER A 31 11.62 -0.93 -3.84
CA SER A 31 12.38 -1.29 -2.64
C SER A 31 11.77 -2.45 -1.84
N HIS A 32 10.47 -2.70 -1.99
CA HIS A 32 9.77 -3.80 -1.34
C HIS A 32 9.57 -5.02 -2.25
N ALA A 33 9.42 -4.80 -3.56
CA ALA A 33 9.11 -5.85 -4.54
C ALA A 33 10.34 -6.52 -5.15
N LEU A 34 11.41 -5.77 -5.43
CA LEU A 34 12.54 -6.25 -6.20
C LEU A 34 13.74 -6.47 -5.26
N PRO A 35 14.24 -7.71 -5.11
CA PRO A 35 15.48 -7.94 -4.38
C PRO A 35 16.67 -7.34 -5.14
N LEU A 36 17.65 -6.83 -4.39
CA LEU A 36 18.85 -6.16 -4.91
C LEU A 36 19.75 -7.04 -5.80
N SER A 37 19.57 -8.36 -5.79
CA SER A 37 20.54 -9.35 -6.30
C SER A 37 20.05 -10.21 -7.47
N GLU A 38 18.87 -9.94 -8.04
CA GLU A 38 18.34 -10.74 -9.15
C GLU A 38 18.48 -9.98 -10.47
N ASP A 39 19.63 -10.17 -11.12
CA ASP A 39 19.79 -9.96 -12.56
C ASP A 39 19.08 -11.12 -13.28
N SER A 40 17.75 -10.99 -13.40
CA SER A 40 16.96 -11.90 -14.22
C SER A 40 16.48 -11.19 -15.48
N GLU A 41 16.45 -11.91 -16.60
CA GLU A 41 15.87 -11.47 -17.88
C GLU A 41 14.44 -10.93 -17.73
N ASN A 42 13.73 -11.36 -16.69
CA ASN A 42 12.35 -10.95 -16.40
C ASN A 42 12.25 -9.61 -15.66
N ARG A 43 13.34 -9.09 -15.09
CA ARG A 43 13.30 -7.89 -14.24
C ARG A 43 12.77 -6.67 -14.99
N GLU A 44 13.25 -6.40 -16.20
CA GLU A 44 12.79 -5.24 -16.98
C GLU A 44 11.28 -5.32 -17.28
N THR A 45 10.79 -6.52 -17.57
CA THR A 45 9.37 -6.78 -17.84
C THR A 45 8.52 -6.61 -16.57
N LEU A 46 8.98 -7.14 -15.43
CA LEU A 46 8.35 -6.94 -14.13
C LEU A 46 8.33 -5.45 -13.73
N GLU A 47 9.41 -4.71 -14.00
CA GLU A 47 9.48 -3.27 -13.73
C GLU A 47 8.45 -2.48 -14.56
N LYS A 48 8.25 -2.85 -15.83
CA LYS A 48 7.23 -2.22 -16.68
C LYS A 48 5.82 -2.42 -16.11
N VAL A 49 5.46 -3.66 -15.77
CA VAL A 49 4.15 -3.96 -15.17
C VAL A 49 4.01 -3.33 -13.78
N GLY A 50 5.07 -3.36 -12.97
CA GLY A 50 5.10 -2.73 -11.66
C GLY A 50 4.83 -1.23 -11.70
N LYS A 51 5.38 -0.51 -12.69
CA LYS A 51 5.10 0.92 -12.89
C LYS A 51 3.63 1.17 -13.21
N GLU A 52 2.98 0.30 -13.99
CA GLU A 52 1.54 0.42 -14.25
C GLU A 52 0.70 0.14 -12.98
N ILE A 53 1.08 -0.84 -12.16
CA ILE A 53 0.46 -1.08 -10.85
C ILE A 53 0.60 0.16 -9.95
N VAL A 54 1.76 0.78 -9.92
CA VAL A 54 2.02 1.97 -9.09
C VAL A 54 1.16 3.15 -9.49
N LYS A 55 0.86 3.35 -10.79
CA LYS A 55 -0.10 4.39 -11.21
C LYS A 55 -1.47 4.17 -10.58
N LYS A 56 -1.92 2.92 -10.42
CA LYS A 56 -3.18 2.58 -9.72
C LYS A 56 -3.12 2.82 -8.21
N CYS A 57 -1.93 2.91 -7.61
CA CYS A 57 -1.77 3.27 -6.19
C CYS A 57 -2.05 4.75 -5.89
N ASN A 58 -2.20 5.60 -6.90
CA ASN A 58 -2.64 7.01 -6.76
C ASN A 58 -1.78 7.81 -5.75
N GLY A 59 -0.46 7.60 -5.78
CA GLY A 59 0.52 8.31 -4.94
C GLY A 59 0.46 7.97 -3.44
N LEU A 60 -0.25 6.91 -3.04
CA LEU A 60 -0.35 6.48 -1.64
C LEU A 60 0.82 5.54 -1.29
N PRO A 61 1.76 5.96 -0.42
CA PRO A 61 2.95 5.16 -0.09
C PRO A 61 2.59 3.80 0.52
N LEU A 62 1.57 3.76 1.38
CA LEU A 62 1.12 2.52 2.02
C LEU A 62 0.58 1.50 1.00
N ALA A 63 -0.08 1.96 -0.06
CA ALA A 63 -0.58 1.10 -1.12
C ALA A 63 0.59 0.47 -1.91
N ALA A 64 1.55 1.31 -2.32
CA ALA A 64 2.76 0.86 -3.02
C ALA A 64 3.59 -0.11 -2.17
N GLN A 65 3.80 0.20 -0.90
CA GLN A 65 4.52 -0.67 0.03
C GLN A 65 3.83 -2.04 0.19
N SER A 66 2.51 -2.04 0.36
CA SER A 66 1.74 -3.27 0.60
C SER A 66 1.77 -4.21 -0.61
N LEU A 67 1.56 -3.67 -1.82
CA LEU A 67 1.64 -4.46 -3.04
C LEU A 67 3.06 -4.88 -3.37
N GLY A 68 4.05 -4.01 -3.17
CA GLY A 68 5.44 -4.37 -3.38
C GLY A 68 5.89 -5.50 -2.45
N GLY A 69 5.56 -5.43 -1.16
CA GLY A 69 5.85 -6.49 -0.20
C GLY A 69 5.15 -7.81 -0.53
N MET A 70 3.92 -7.75 -1.03
CA MET A 70 3.16 -8.93 -1.50
C MET A 70 3.82 -9.59 -2.72
N LEU A 71 4.26 -8.79 -3.70
CA LEU A 71 4.87 -9.26 -4.94
C LEU A 71 6.35 -9.65 -4.80
N ARG A 72 6.97 -9.38 -3.65
CA ARG A 72 8.39 -9.64 -3.39
C ARG A 72 8.89 -11.04 -3.76
N ARG A 73 8.04 -12.06 -3.63
CA ARG A 73 8.37 -13.47 -3.89
C ARG A 73 7.72 -14.01 -5.17
N LYS A 74 7.21 -13.13 -6.02
CA LYS A 74 6.51 -13.45 -7.27
C LYS A 74 7.41 -13.12 -8.45
N HIS A 75 8.06 -14.14 -8.99
CA HIS A 75 9.01 -13.99 -10.11
C HIS A 75 8.37 -14.15 -11.49
N LYS A 76 7.10 -14.55 -11.54
CA LYS A 76 6.33 -14.76 -12.77
C LYS A 76 5.60 -13.49 -13.15
N ILE A 77 5.61 -13.14 -14.43
CA ILE A 77 4.92 -11.94 -14.93
C ILE A 77 3.40 -12.08 -14.79
N GLU A 78 2.89 -13.31 -14.87
CA GLU A 78 1.47 -13.61 -14.72
C GLU A 78 0.95 -13.20 -13.34
N ASP A 79 1.72 -13.46 -12.27
CA ASP A 79 1.35 -13.04 -10.91
C ASP A 79 1.21 -11.50 -10.79
N TRP A 80 1.95 -10.73 -11.59
CA TRP A 80 1.88 -9.27 -11.58
C TRP A 80 0.75 -8.76 -12.46
N ASN A 81 0.50 -9.40 -13.61
CA ASN A 81 -0.63 -9.09 -14.47
C ASN A 81 -1.97 -9.37 -13.77
N ASP A 82 -2.08 -10.49 -13.04
CA ASP A 82 -3.27 -10.82 -12.25
C ASP A 82 -3.59 -9.73 -11.21
N VAL A 83 -2.56 -9.07 -10.68
CA VAL A 83 -2.72 -7.91 -9.80
C VAL A 83 -3.13 -6.67 -10.60
N LEU A 84 -2.46 -6.36 -11.70
CA LEU A 84 -2.74 -5.18 -12.53
C LEU A 84 -4.18 -5.17 -13.09
N GLU A 85 -4.64 -6.35 -13.53
CA GLU A 85 -5.93 -6.57 -14.20
C GLU A 85 -7.05 -6.95 -13.21
N SER A 86 -6.78 -6.94 -11.90
CA SER A 86 -7.78 -7.31 -10.90
C SER A 86 -9.04 -6.43 -10.97
N ASP A 87 -10.22 -7.05 -11.04
CA ASP A 87 -11.51 -6.36 -10.96
C ASP A 87 -11.67 -5.53 -9.67
N ILE A 88 -10.87 -5.82 -8.64
CA ILE A 88 -10.89 -5.12 -7.36
C ILE A 88 -10.57 -3.63 -7.51
N TRP A 89 -9.80 -3.26 -8.54
CA TRP A 89 -9.48 -1.86 -8.83
C TRP A 89 -10.71 -1.01 -9.16
N GLU A 90 -11.72 -1.61 -9.79
CA GLU A 90 -12.91 -0.92 -10.29
C GLU A 90 -14.12 -1.10 -9.36
N LEU A 91 -13.94 -1.71 -8.18
CA LEU A 91 -15.03 -1.89 -7.23
C LEU A 91 -15.49 -0.53 -6.68
N PRO A 92 -16.80 -0.24 -6.69
CA PRO A 92 -17.30 1.04 -6.24
C PRO A 92 -17.12 1.19 -4.72
N GLU A 93 -16.88 2.43 -4.27
CA GLU A 93 -16.67 2.74 -2.84
C GLU A 93 -17.84 2.31 -1.95
N SER A 94 -19.06 2.24 -2.51
CA SER A 94 -20.25 1.75 -1.82
C SER A 94 -20.13 0.28 -1.38
N GLN A 95 -19.35 -0.52 -2.10
CA GLN A 95 -19.08 -1.91 -1.76
C GLN A 95 -17.89 -2.05 -0.80
N CYS A 96 -16.92 -1.14 -0.85
CA CYS A 96 -15.75 -1.18 0.04
C CYS A 96 -15.07 0.18 0.16
N LYS A 97 -14.98 0.69 1.40
CA LYS A 97 -14.28 1.95 1.71
C LYS A 97 -12.75 1.79 1.83
N VAL A 98 -12.24 0.57 1.67
CA VAL A 98 -10.81 0.26 1.81
C VAL A 98 -10.12 0.54 0.49
N ILE A 99 -8.90 1.10 0.56
CA ILE A 99 -8.05 1.32 -0.61
C ILE A 99 -7.91 0.00 -1.41
N PRO A 100 -8.25 -0.03 -2.71
CA PRO A 100 -8.26 -1.27 -3.51
C PRO A 100 -6.96 -2.08 -3.43
N ALA A 101 -5.81 -1.41 -3.46
CA ALA A 101 -4.49 -2.02 -3.32
C ALA A 101 -4.34 -2.84 -2.02
N LEU A 102 -4.88 -2.33 -0.90
CA LEU A 102 -4.83 -3.03 0.39
C LEU A 102 -5.76 -4.25 0.40
N ARG A 103 -6.90 -4.14 -0.28
CA ARG A 103 -7.84 -5.27 -0.44
C ARG A 103 -7.25 -6.38 -1.29
N ILE A 104 -6.57 -6.02 -2.38
CA ILE A 104 -5.81 -6.98 -3.20
C ILE A 104 -4.76 -7.65 -2.32
N SER A 105 -3.93 -6.87 -1.61
CA SER A 105 -2.93 -7.39 -0.68
C SER A 105 -3.52 -8.41 0.31
N TYR A 106 -4.66 -8.09 0.93
CA TYR A 106 -5.36 -9.00 1.82
C TYR A 106 -5.85 -10.27 1.10
N ASN A 107 -6.43 -10.15 -0.10
CA ASN A 107 -6.97 -11.28 -0.85
C ASN A 107 -5.90 -12.30 -1.27
N TYR A 108 -4.67 -11.85 -1.50
CA TYR A 108 -3.54 -12.71 -1.83
C TYR A 108 -2.86 -13.33 -0.60
N LEU A 109 -3.22 -12.93 0.62
CA LEU A 109 -2.71 -13.59 1.82
C LEU A 109 -3.16 -15.06 1.91
N PRO A 110 -2.26 -15.97 2.33
CA PRO A 110 -2.64 -17.32 2.72
C PRO A 110 -3.77 -17.32 3.78
N PRO A 111 -4.65 -18.33 3.79
CA PRO A 111 -5.79 -18.39 4.70
C PRO A 111 -5.43 -18.22 6.18
N GLN A 112 -4.28 -18.74 6.61
CA GLN A 112 -3.82 -18.62 8.00
C GLN A 112 -3.47 -17.16 8.33
N LEU A 113 -2.79 -16.45 7.43
CA LEU A 113 -2.43 -15.05 7.63
C LEU A 113 -3.64 -14.12 7.58
N LYS A 114 -4.66 -14.42 6.76
CA LYS A 114 -5.93 -13.69 6.79
C LYS A 114 -6.59 -13.75 8.17
N ARG A 115 -6.61 -14.93 8.80
CA ARG A 115 -7.14 -15.10 10.17
C ARG A 115 -6.33 -14.29 11.19
N CYS A 116 -4.99 -14.35 11.12
CA CYS A 116 -4.13 -13.55 11.99
C CYS A 116 -4.35 -12.04 11.79
N PHE A 117 -4.53 -11.57 10.55
CA PHE A 117 -4.80 -10.17 10.26
C PHE A 117 -6.14 -9.70 10.84
N VAL A 118 -7.21 -10.50 10.72
CA VAL A 118 -8.52 -10.18 11.30
C VAL A 118 -8.44 -10.11 12.82
N TYR A 119 -7.60 -10.91 13.47
CA TYR A 119 -7.40 -10.84 14.92
C TYR A 119 -6.94 -9.44 15.39
N CYS A 120 -6.15 -8.72 14.58
CA CYS A 120 -5.73 -7.36 14.90
C CYS A 120 -6.92 -6.38 15.04
N SER A 121 -8.08 -6.69 14.46
CA SER A 121 -9.29 -5.84 14.59
C SER A 121 -9.96 -5.92 15.97
N LEU A 122 -9.54 -6.86 16.83
CA LEU A 122 -10.01 -6.96 18.21
C LEU A 122 -9.40 -5.89 19.12
N TYR A 123 -8.29 -5.29 18.72
CA TYR A 123 -7.64 -4.23 19.49
C TYR A 123 -8.24 -2.87 19.13
N PRO A 124 -8.32 -1.93 20.08
CA PRO A 124 -8.70 -0.55 19.79
C PRO A 124 -7.78 0.06 18.75
N LYS A 125 -8.30 1.05 18.02
CA LYS A 125 -7.49 1.82 17.08
C LYS A 125 -6.29 2.45 17.82
N ASP A 126 -5.11 2.34 17.22
CA ASP A 126 -3.85 2.91 17.71
C ASP A 126 -3.29 2.27 19.00
N TYR A 127 -3.62 1.00 19.27
CA TYR A 127 -3.08 0.19 20.39
C TYR A 127 -1.76 -0.53 20.04
#